data_AF-A0A0W0RG65-F1
#
_entry.id   AF-A0A0W0RG65-F1
#
_cell.length_a   1.000
_cell.length_b   1.000
_cell.length_c   1.000
_cell.angle_alpha   90.00
_cell.angle_beta   90.00
_cell.angle_gamma   90.00
#
_symmetry.space_group_name_H-M   'P 1'
#
loop_
_entity.id
_entity.type
_entity.pdbx_description
1 polymer ?
#
loop_
_entity_poly.entity_id
_entity_poly.type
_entity_poly.pdbx_seq_one_letter_code
_entity_poly.pdbx_strand_id
1 'polypeptide(L)'
;MITDLKKALAMDLETLKHLDLGIISAGAYYKRLFAIWFHLFVLLLAIQSAACFFAVRINAWDYAPHTERWEKSNMERANREESTLHSPSSLYDLGEQFPDASQEELKMIQKEKERKWQEGFLKRKKERQLKYEEARLDEHALLRAKMVFGVFFSSLLISLFGLGFIKNYIIFKLQISPKLRTGAYLIQKTQWALTGFFFIFGMFAFLFIPLFEQDVVFFSSIPCLILAAIATSIVINMEASRIGVRVLSKAISNFFHKEKESV
;
A
#
# COMPACT_ATOMS: atom_id res chain seq x y z
N MET A 1 24.30 -4.34 -38.58
CA MET A 1 23.47 -4.40 -37.35
C MET A 1 22.15 -3.62 -37.46
N ILE A 2 22.13 -2.29 -37.64
CA ILE A 2 20.87 -1.52 -37.81
C ILE A 2 20.19 -1.83 -39.16
N THR A 3 20.96 -1.99 -40.22
CA THR A 3 20.50 -2.40 -41.56
C THR A 3 19.85 -3.79 -41.57
N ASP A 4 20.40 -4.74 -40.81
CA ASP A 4 19.86 -6.08 -40.66
C ASP A 4 18.55 -6.10 -39.86
N LEU A 5 18.47 -5.29 -38.79
CA LEU A 5 17.26 -5.14 -37.99
C LEU A 5 16.12 -4.55 -38.82
N LYS A 6 16.40 -3.53 -39.65
CA LYS A 6 15.40 -2.91 -40.53
C LYS A 6 14.86 -3.90 -41.57
N LYS A 7 15.74 -4.70 -42.17
CA LYS A 7 15.36 -5.75 -43.13
C LYS A 7 14.53 -6.85 -42.45
N ALA A 8 14.91 -7.25 -41.24
CA ALA A 8 14.16 -8.22 -40.43
C ALA A 8 12.75 -7.70 -40.08
N LEU A 9 12.61 -6.43 -39.71
CA LEU A 9 11.33 -5.81 -39.39
C LEU A 9 10.39 -5.74 -40.62
N ALA A 10 10.94 -5.45 -41.80
CA ALA A 10 10.17 -5.44 -43.05
C ALA A 10 9.66 -6.84 -43.44
N MET A 11 10.49 -7.88 -43.26
CA MET A 11 10.07 -9.28 -43.48
C MET A 11 9.03 -9.74 -42.46
N ASP A 12 9.15 -9.30 -41.20
CA ASP A 12 8.18 -9.59 -40.14
C ASP A 12 6.82 -8.94 -40.42
N LEU A 13 6.78 -7.74 -40.99
CA LEU A 13 5.55 -7.07 -41.44
C LEU A 13 4.84 -7.84 -42.54
N GLU A 14 5.58 -8.37 -43.51
CA GLU A 14 5.00 -9.19 -44.58
C GLU A 14 4.48 -10.52 -44.02
N THR A 15 5.18 -11.11 -43.06
CA THR A 15 4.75 -12.34 -42.38
C THR A 15 3.48 -12.12 -41.55
N LEU A 16 3.32 -10.93 -40.95
CA LEU A 16 2.12 -10.55 -40.20
C LEU A 16 0.87 -10.43 -41.08
N LYS A 17 1.00 -10.10 -42.38
CA LYS A 17 -0.13 -10.02 -43.31
C LYS A 17 -0.76 -11.39 -43.60
N HIS A 18 0.03 -12.46 -43.50
CA HIS A 18 -0.39 -13.83 -43.80
C HIS A 18 -0.40 -14.73 -42.55
N LEU A 19 -0.54 -14.12 -41.37
CA LEU A 19 -0.38 -14.81 -40.10
C LEU A 19 -1.56 -15.74 -39.82
N ASP A 20 -1.35 -17.05 -40.02
CA ASP A 20 -2.31 -18.07 -39.61
C ASP A 20 -2.22 -18.32 -38.09
N LEU A 21 -3.29 -18.11 -37.33
CA LEU A 21 -3.27 -18.23 -35.87
C LEU A 21 -3.87 -19.59 -35.46
N GLY A 22 -3.01 -20.54 -35.08
CA GLY A 22 -3.46 -21.83 -34.55
C GLY A 22 -4.08 -21.72 -33.16
N ILE A 23 -5.01 -22.60 -32.81
CA ILE A 23 -5.69 -22.59 -31.50
C ILE A 23 -4.72 -22.98 -30.37
N ILE A 24 -4.56 -22.13 -29.36
CA ILE A 24 -3.78 -22.47 -28.15
C ILE A 24 -4.62 -23.41 -27.30
N SER A 25 -4.02 -24.50 -26.80
CA SER A 25 -4.73 -25.38 -25.86
C SER A 25 -5.13 -24.62 -24.59
N ALA A 26 -6.40 -24.72 -24.22
CA ALA A 26 -6.97 -23.98 -23.11
C ALA A 26 -6.20 -24.20 -21.79
N GLY A 27 -5.85 -25.46 -21.49
CA GLY A 27 -5.09 -25.80 -20.28
C GLY A 27 -3.72 -25.13 -20.22
N ALA A 28 -2.97 -25.10 -21.33
CA ALA A 28 -1.66 -24.45 -21.36
C ALA A 28 -1.76 -22.92 -21.27
N TYR A 29 -2.81 -22.34 -21.89
CA TYR A 29 -3.09 -20.92 -21.84
C TYR A 29 -3.46 -20.45 -20.43
N TYR A 30 -4.49 -21.02 -19.81
CA TYR A 30 -4.97 -20.59 -18.49
C TYR A 30 -3.94 -20.83 -17.38
N LYS A 31 -3.20 -21.94 -17.46
CA LYS A 31 -2.11 -22.22 -16.50
C LYS A 31 -1.02 -21.13 -16.56
N ARG A 32 -0.62 -20.70 -17.76
CA ARG A 32 0.38 -19.63 -17.92
C ARG A 32 -0.18 -18.26 -17.53
N LEU A 33 -1.45 -17.99 -17.86
CA LEU A 33 -2.14 -16.76 -17.49
C LEU A 33 -2.18 -16.60 -15.97
N PHE A 34 -2.62 -17.65 -15.27
CA PHE A 34 -2.67 -17.65 -13.81
C PHE A 34 -1.29 -17.51 -13.19
N ALA A 35 -0.28 -18.24 -13.68
CA ALA A 35 1.08 -18.17 -13.15
C ALA A 35 1.69 -16.75 -13.28
N ILE A 36 1.53 -16.10 -14.44
CA ILE A 36 2.06 -14.76 -14.66
C ILE A 36 1.27 -13.72 -13.85
N TRP A 37 -0.05 -13.86 -13.79
CA TRP A 37 -0.89 -12.98 -12.97
C TRP A 37 -0.56 -13.10 -11.48
N PHE A 38 -0.39 -14.31 -10.97
CA PHE A 38 -0.01 -14.55 -9.58
C PHE A 38 1.37 -13.97 -9.29
N HIS A 39 2.33 -14.11 -10.20
CA HIS A 39 3.64 -13.48 -10.06
C HIS A 39 3.55 -11.95 -10.03
N LEU A 40 2.72 -11.35 -10.89
CA LEU A 40 2.44 -9.92 -10.88
C LEU A 40 1.84 -9.47 -9.54
N PHE A 41 0.85 -10.20 -9.04
CA PHE A 41 0.21 -9.93 -7.75
C PHE A 41 1.23 -9.97 -6.60
N VAL A 42 2.05 -11.02 -6.52
CA VAL A 42 3.08 -11.16 -5.49
C VAL A 42 4.13 -10.04 -5.59
N LEU A 43 4.53 -9.66 -6.81
CA LEU A 43 5.50 -8.58 -7.02
C LEU A 43 4.95 -7.23 -6.52
N LEU A 44 3.70 -6.90 -6.87
CA LEU A 44 3.03 -5.68 -6.40
C LEU A 44 2.90 -5.67 -4.88
N LEU A 45 2.48 -6.81 -4.31
CA LEU A 45 2.35 -6.99 -2.87
C LEU A 45 3.68 -6.80 -2.16
N ALA A 46 4.75 -7.38 -2.70
CA ALA A 46 6.10 -7.27 -2.15
C ALA A 46 6.62 -5.82 -2.17
N ILE A 47 6.47 -5.11 -3.29
CA ILE A 47 6.90 -3.71 -3.41
C ILE A 47 6.17 -2.82 -2.41
N GLN A 48 4.83 -2.93 -2.34
CA GLN A 48 4.03 -2.12 -1.41
C GLN A 48 4.33 -2.47 0.05
N SER A 49 4.48 -3.75 0.37
CA SER A 49 4.83 -4.19 1.72
C SER A 49 6.22 -3.68 2.14
N ALA A 50 7.19 -3.72 1.23
CA ALA A 50 8.54 -3.20 1.47
C ALA A 50 8.53 -1.68 1.71
N ALA A 51 7.72 -0.93 0.96
CA ALA A 51 7.56 0.51 1.16
C ALA A 51 6.83 0.83 2.48
N CYS A 52 5.83 0.05 2.88
CA CYS A 52 5.19 0.19 4.19
C CYS A 52 6.18 -0.10 5.33
N PHE A 53 6.98 -1.16 5.19
CA PHE A 53 8.04 -1.47 6.16
C PHE A 53 9.07 -0.34 6.23
N PHE A 54 9.44 0.25 5.10
CA PHE A 54 10.31 1.43 5.06
C PHE A 54 9.69 2.63 5.78
N ALA A 55 8.39 2.92 5.56
CA ALA A 55 7.67 4.00 6.25
C ALA A 55 7.68 3.82 7.78
N VAL A 56 7.47 2.60 8.26
CA VAL A 56 7.59 2.26 9.69
C VAL A 56 9.02 2.50 10.20
N ARG A 57 10.05 2.12 9.42
CA ARG A 57 11.46 2.27 9.83
C ARG A 57 11.92 3.72 9.95
N ILE A 58 11.35 4.62 9.16
CA ILE A 58 11.65 6.06 9.23
C ILE A 58 10.72 6.82 10.17
N ASN A 59 9.85 6.12 10.91
CA ASN A 59 8.82 6.71 11.78
C ASN A 59 7.92 7.72 11.05
N ALA A 60 7.63 7.50 9.76
CA ALA A 60 6.75 8.38 8.99
C ALA A 60 5.31 8.37 9.51
N TRP A 61 4.89 7.23 10.07
CA TRP A 61 3.62 7.08 10.75
C TRP A 61 3.89 7.20 12.25
N ASP A 62 3.99 8.43 12.73
CA ASP A 62 4.15 8.70 14.15
C ASP A 62 2.90 8.20 14.87
N TYR A 63 3.06 7.19 15.73
CA TYR A 63 1.98 6.35 16.23
C TYR A 63 1.04 7.04 17.22
N ALA A 64 1.17 8.35 17.46
CA ALA A 64 0.30 9.08 18.38
C ALA A 64 -0.80 9.82 17.59
N PRO A 65 -1.94 9.19 17.25
CA PRO A 65 -3.06 9.90 16.70
C PRO A 65 -3.47 11.02 17.67
N HIS A 66 -4.01 12.12 17.13
CA HIS A 66 -4.45 13.26 17.95
C HIS A 66 -5.44 12.85 19.06
N THR A 67 -6.18 11.76 18.83
CA THR A 67 -7.07 11.08 19.78
C THR A 67 -6.32 10.56 21.01
N GLU A 68 -5.18 9.88 20.85
CA GLU A 68 -4.37 9.36 21.96
C GLU A 68 -3.86 10.48 22.87
N ARG A 69 -3.41 11.60 22.30
CA ARG A 69 -2.93 12.76 23.07
C ARG A 69 -4.07 13.37 23.89
N TRP A 70 -5.26 13.45 23.30
CA TRP A 70 -6.45 14.00 23.93
C TRP A 70 -7.00 13.08 25.04
N GLU A 71 -7.08 11.78 24.79
CA GLU A 71 -7.53 10.79 25.79
C GLU A 71 -6.59 10.69 26.98
N LYS A 72 -5.28 10.67 26.74
CA LYS A 72 -4.28 10.68 27.82
C LYS A 72 -4.40 11.95 28.67
N SER A 73 -4.53 13.11 28.02
CA SER A 73 -4.75 14.40 28.70
C SER A 73 -6.03 14.38 29.53
N ASN A 74 -7.12 13.82 29.01
CA ASN A 74 -8.39 13.72 29.73
C ASN A 74 -8.30 12.78 30.93
N MET A 75 -7.63 11.63 30.78
CA MET A 75 -7.37 10.72 31.90
C MET A 75 -6.55 11.41 33.00
N GLU A 76 -5.49 12.12 32.63
CA GLU A 76 -4.67 12.89 33.57
C GLU A 76 -5.47 13.99 34.27
N ARG A 77 -6.35 14.69 33.53
CA ARG A 77 -7.26 15.68 34.10
C ARG A 77 -8.24 15.06 35.11
N ALA A 78 -8.89 13.96 34.75
CA ALA A 78 -9.83 13.26 35.63
C ALA A 78 -9.14 12.71 36.89
N ASN A 79 -7.89 12.24 36.77
CA ASN A 79 -7.08 11.85 37.93
C ASN A 79 -6.77 13.05 38.84
N ARG A 80 -6.48 14.22 38.26
CA ARG A 80 -6.19 15.44 39.01
C ARG A 80 -7.44 15.98 39.71
N GLU A 81 -8.57 16.06 39.00
CA GLU A 81 -9.86 16.51 39.54
C GLU A 81 -10.29 15.65 40.73
N GLU A 82 -10.22 14.31 40.60
CA GLU A 82 -10.56 13.40 41.69
C GLU A 82 -9.62 13.54 42.89
N SER A 83 -8.33 13.79 42.64
CA SER A 83 -7.37 14.10 43.71
C SER A 83 -7.67 15.42 44.41
N THR A 84 -8.22 16.41 43.71
CA THR A 84 -8.57 17.72 44.29
C THR A 84 -9.93 17.73 45.00
N LEU A 85 -10.85 16.85 44.61
CA LEU A 85 -12.16 16.68 45.24
C LEU A 85 -12.08 16.02 46.61
N HIS A 86 -10.94 15.41 46.95
CA HIS A 86 -10.73 14.84 48.27
C HIS A 86 -10.46 15.93 49.31
N SER A 87 -11.48 16.21 50.11
CA SER A 87 -11.33 16.96 51.36
C SER A 87 -11.32 15.97 52.52
N PRO A 88 -10.25 15.90 53.33
CA PRO A 88 -10.27 15.13 54.57
C PRO A 88 -11.43 15.62 55.45
N SER A 89 -12.20 14.69 56.03
CA SER A 89 -13.21 15.05 57.04
C SER A 89 -12.49 15.68 58.23
N SER A 90 -12.92 16.86 58.70
CA SER A 90 -12.28 17.45 59.86
C SER A 90 -12.58 16.63 61.11
N LEU A 91 -11.71 16.71 62.13
CA LEU A 91 -11.96 16.07 63.42
C LEU A 91 -13.25 16.59 64.08
N TYR A 92 -13.63 17.82 63.78
CA TYR A 92 -14.89 18.41 64.23
C TYR A 92 -16.10 17.70 63.59
N ASP A 93 -16.10 17.53 62.26
CA ASP A 93 -17.17 16.83 61.54
C ASP A 93 -17.29 15.36 61.97
N LEU A 94 -16.15 14.73 62.27
CA LEU A 94 -16.12 13.36 62.78
C LEU A 94 -16.65 13.28 64.22
N GLY A 95 -16.38 14.28 65.05
CA GLY A 95 -16.94 14.39 66.41
C GLY A 95 -18.45 14.59 66.43
N GLU A 96 -19.01 15.31 65.46
CA GLU A 96 -20.47 15.40 65.29
C GLU A 96 -21.09 14.07 64.83
N GLN A 97 -20.40 13.29 63.98
CA GLN A 97 -20.88 11.98 63.52
C GLN A 97 -20.75 10.86 64.56
N PHE A 98 -19.77 10.96 65.47
CA PHE A 98 -19.47 9.96 66.48
C PHE A 98 -19.32 10.62 67.86
N PRO A 99 -20.44 11.04 68.49
CA PRO A 99 -20.41 11.87 69.71
C PRO A 99 -19.81 11.15 70.93
N ASP A 100 -19.85 9.81 70.95
CA ASP A 100 -19.33 8.98 72.05
C ASP A 100 -17.85 8.57 71.86
N ALA A 101 -17.22 8.95 70.74
CA ALA A 101 -15.85 8.54 70.43
C ALA A 101 -14.80 9.48 71.06
N SER A 102 -13.74 8.89 71.61
CA SER A 102 -12.58 9.63 72.12
C SER A 102 -11.80 10.33 70.99
N GLN A 103 -11.00 11.35 71.32
CA GLN A 103 -10.14 12.01 70.32
C GLN A 103 -9.18 11.06 69.60
N GLU A 104 -8.69 10.02 70.27
CA GLU A 104 -7.82 9.02 69.67
C GLU A 104 -8.59 8.14 68.67
N GLU A 105 -9.82 7.75 69.00
CA GLU A 105 -10.70 7.01 68.10
C GLU A 105 -11.07 7.83 66.86
N LEU A 106 -11.37 9.13 67.02
CA LEU A 106 -11.64 10.04 65.89
C LEU A 106 -10.45 10.16 64.93
N LYS A 107 -9.22 10.25 65.46
CA LYS A 107 -7.99 10.24 64.64
C LYS A 107 -7.80 8.92 63.90
N MET A 108 -8.10 7.79 64.54
CA MET A 108 -8.04 6.47 63.92
C MET A 108 -9.07 6.33 62.79
N ILE A 109 -10.30 6.82 63.01
CA ILE A 109 -11.37 6.84 62.00
C ILE A 109 -10.97 7.73 60.80
N GLN A 110 -10.41 8.92 61.05
CA GLN A 110 -9.91 9.80 60.00
C GLN A 110 -8.85 9.09 59.14
N LYS A 111 -7.83 8.52 59.78
CA LYS A 111 -6.74 7.81 59.12
C LYS A 111 -7.24 6.60 58.31
N GLU A 112 -8.24 5.89 58.82
CA GLU A 112 -8.87 4.77 58.12
C GLU A 112 -9.70 5.22 56.90
N LYS A 113 -10.43 6.33 57.01
CA LYS A 113 -11.14 6.95 55.87
C LYS A 113 -10.15 7.40 54.79
N GLU A 114 -9.03 8.02 55.17
CA GLU A 114 -7.96 8.41 54.25
C GLU A 114 -7.34 7.19 53.56
N ARG A 115 -7.03 6.13 54.31
CA ARG A 115 -6.49 4.87 53.77
C ARG A 115 -7.42 4.26 52.73
N LYS A 116 -8.71 4.11 53.07
CA LYS A 116 -9.73 3.56 52.14
C LYS A 116 -9.88 4.43 50.89
N TRP A 117 -9.83 5.75 51.03
CA TRP A 117 -9.88 6.66 49.89
C TRP A 117 -8.67 6.49 48.97
N GLN A 118 -7.45 6.45 49.53
CA GLN A 118 -6.21 6.24 48.78
C GLN A 118 -6.20 4.91 48.03
N GLU A 119 -6.61 3.82 48.69
CA GLU A 119 -6.73 2.49 48.06
C GLU A 119 -7.74 2.51 46.90
N GLY A 120 -8.91 3.14 47.11
CA GLY A 120 -9.93 3.30 46.07
C GLY A 120 -9.48 4.17 44.90
N PHE A 121 -8.79 5.27 45.17
CA PHE A 121 -8.22 6.16 44.16
C PHE A 121 -7.16 5.44 43.33
N LEU A 122 -6.23 4.73 43.99
CA LEU A 122 -5.19 3.96 43.31
C LEU A 122 -5.79 2.86 42.43
N LYS A 123 -6.83 2.17 42.91
CA LYS A 123 -7.55 1.16 42.14
C LYS A 123 -8.18 1.76 40.87
N ARG A 124 -8.96 2.83 41.00
CA ARG A 124 -9.60 3.51 39.84
C ARG A 124 -8.59 4.12 38.87
N LYS A 125 -7.48 4.65 39.37
CA LYS A 125 -6.37 5.13 38.54
C LYS A 125 -5.78 4.00 37.71
N LYS A 126 -5.53 2.82 38.31
CA LYS A 126 -5.04 1.63 37.58
C LYS A 126 -6.07 1.13 36.57
N GLU A 127 -7.35 1.07 36.91
CA GLU A 127 -8.42 0.68 35.98
C GLU A 127 -8.49 1.60 34.76
N ARG A 128 -8.38 2.93 34.96
CA ARG A 128 -8.33 3.90 33.86
C ARG A 128 -7.10 3.72 32.96
N GLN A 129 -5.94 3.48 33.57
CA GLN A 129 -4.70 3.21 32.82
C GLN A 129 -4.82 1.95 31.99
N LEU A 130 -5.36 0.86 32.57
CA LEU A 130 -5.54 -0.40 31.86
C LEU A 130 -6.53 -0.26 30.70
N LYS A 131 -7.65 0.43 30.93
CA LYS A 131 -8.64 0.71 29.87
C LYS A 131 -8.03 1.54 28.71
N TYR A 132 -7.16 2.49 29.03
CA TYR A 132 -6.44 3.28 28.04
C TYR A 132 -5.43 2.43 27.25
N GLU A 133 -4.66 1.57 27.93
CA GLU A 133 -3.72 0.66 27.26
C GLU A 133 -4.43 -0.34 26.34
N GLU A 134 -5.59 -0.86 26.76
CA GLU A 134 -6.42 -1.76 25.96
C GLU A 134 -6.99 -1.05 24.72
N ALA A 135 -7.59 0.14 24.89
CA ALA A 135 -8.10 0.93 23.77
C ALA A 135 -7.01 1.27 22.74
N ARG A 136 -5.81 1.60 23.23
CA ARG A 136 -4.64 1.88 22.39
C ARG A 136 -4.20 0.65 21.58
N LEU A 137 -4.18 -0.52 22.20
CA LEU A 137 -3.83 -1.77 21.53
C LEU A 137 -4.82 -2.08 20.39
N ASP A 138 -6.12 -1.88 20.65
CA ASP A 138 -7.17 -2.09 19.66
C ASP A 138 -7.08 -1.11 18.48
N GLU A 139 -6.84 0.18 18.73
CA GLU A 139 -6.69 1.19 17.67
C GLU A 139 -5.46 0.89 16.78
N HIS A 140 -4.32 0.58 17.40
CA HIS A 140 -3.12 0.18 16.64
C HIS A 140 -3.30 -1.12 15.86
N ALA A 141 -4.07 -2.08 16.39
CA ALA A 141 -4.39 -3.32 15.69
C ALA A 141 -5.29 -3.05 14.48
N LEU A 142 -6.30 -2.19 14.65
CA LEU A 142 -7.21 -1.78 13.59
C LEU A 142 -6.47 -1.04 12.46
N LEU A 143 -5.60 -0.08 12.78
CA LEU A 143 -4.80 0.64 11.80
C LEU A 143 -3.87 -0.29 11.02
N ARG A 144 -3.21 -1.23 11.70
CA ARG A 144 -2.38 -2.26 11.04
C ARG A 144 -3.21 -3.18 10.15
N ALA A 145 -4.38 -3.60 10.60
CA ALA A 145 -5.29 -4.41 9.79
C ALA A 145 -5.72 -3.66 8.53
N LYS A 146 -6.17 -2.41 8.65
CA LYS A 146 -6.52 -1.54 7.51
C LYS A 146 -5.38 -1.40 6.51
N MET A 147 -4.16 -1.18 6.99
CA MET A 147 -2.97 -1.11 6.14
C MET A 147 -2.74 -2.42 5.38
N VAL A 148 -2.74 -3.57 6.07
CA VAL A 148 -2.52 -4.88 5.45
C VAL A 148 -3.60 -5.20 4.42
N PHE A 149 -4.87 -4.96 4.76
CA PHE A 149 -5.98 -5.11 3.82
C PHE A 149 -5.85 -4.15 2.65
N GLY A 150 -5.48 -2.90 2.89
CA GLY A 150 -5.26 -1.89 1.86
C GLY A 150 -4.21 -2.32 0.84
N VAL A 151 -3.04 -2.78 1.32
CA VAL A 151 -1.95 -3.29 0.48
C VAL A 151 -2.36 -4.55 -0.30
N PHE A 152 -3.10 -5.46 0.34
CA PHE A 152 -3.60 -6.66 -0.32
C PHE A 152 -4.61 -6.32 -1.43
N PHE A 153 -5.63 -5.53 -1.12
CA PHE A 153 -6.70 -5.16 -2.06
C PHE A 153 -6.19 -4.28 -3.20
N SER A 154 -5.30 -3.31 -2.93
CA SER A 154 -4.69 -2.50 -3.98
C SER A 154 -3.88 -3.36 -4.95
N SER A 155 -3.05 -4.27 -4.42
CA SER A 155 -2.24 -5.20 -5.22
C SER A 155 -3.13 -6.12 -6.05
N LEU A 156 -4.23 -6.61 -5.47
CA LEU A 156 -5.21 -7.43 -6.17
C LEU A 156 -5.85 -6.65 -7.32
N LEU A 157 -6.41 -5.47 -7.08
CA LEU A 157 -7.07 -4.64 -8.10
C LEU A 157 -6.12 -4.27 -9.24
N ILE A 158 -4.89 -3.85 -8.90
CA ILE A 158 -3.86 -3.53 -9.90
C ILE A 158 -3.50 -4.77 -10.73
N SER A 159 -3.32 -5.92 -10.09
CA SER A 159 -3.00 -7.16 -10.80
C SER A 159 -4.13 -7.61 -11.74
N LEU A 160 -5.40 -7.42 -11.34
CA LEU A 160 -6.57 -7.71 -12.16
C LEU A 160 -6.63 -6.79 -13.37
N PHE A 161 -6.34 -5.49 -13.21
CA PHE A 161 -6.19 -4.58 -14.35
C PHE A 161 -5.07 -5.03 -15.30
N GLY A 162 -3.97 -5.57 -14.75
CA GLY A 162 -2.86 -6.16 -15.50
C GLY A 162 -3.22 -7.38 -16.36
N LEU A 163 -4.33 -8.09 -16.08
CA LEU A 163 -4.71 -9.31 -16.81
C LEU A 163 -4.88 -9.06 -18.33
N GLY A 164 -5.40 -7.90 -18.72
CA GLY A 164 -5.55 -7.54 -20.13
C GLY A 164 -4.21 -7.54 -20.87
N PHE A 165 -3.17 -6.99 -20.23
CA PHE A 165 -1.81 -6.96 -20.78
C PHE A 165 -1.17 -8.35 -20.77
N ILE A 166 -1.36 -9.14 -19.71
CA ILE A 166 -0.82 -10.51 -19.61
C ILE A 166 -1.42 -11.39 -20.71
N LYS A 167 -2.74 -11.32 -20.93
CA LYS A 167 -3.41 -12.02 -22.02
C LYS A 167 -2.73 -11.73 -23.36
N ASN A 168 -2.58 -10.45 -23.70
CA ASN A 168 -2.00 -10.03 -24.97
C ASN A 168 -0.53 -10.46 -25.08
N TYR A 169 0.23 -10.41 -23.99
CA TYR A 169 1.61 -10.88 -23.94
C TYR A 169 1.73 -12.39 -24.17
N ILE A 170 0.84 -13.20 -23.59
CA ILE A 170 0.84 -14.67 -23.78
C ILE A 170 0.51 -15.02 -25.23
N ILE A 171 -0.52 -14.38 -25.79
CA ILE A 171 -0.89 -14.54 -27.21
C ILE A 171 0.30 -14.20 -28.10
N PHE A 172 0.91 -13.03 -27.87
CA PHE A 172 2.09 -12.61 -28.62
C PHE A 172 3.25 -13.62 -28.48
N LYS A 173 3.56 -14.05 -27.26
CA LYS A 173 4.67 -14.97 -26.98
C LYS A 173 4.48 -16.36 -27.58
N LEU A 174 3.25 -16.89 -27.59
CA LEU A 174 2.98 -18.25 -28.03
C LEU A 174 2.66 -18.37 -29.51
N GLN A 175 1.95 -17.40 -30.09
CA GLN A 175 1.47 -17.49 -31.48
C GLN A 175 2.23 -16.61 -32.46
N ILE A 176 2.62 -15.41 -32.03
CA ILE A 176 3.17 -14.39 -32.93
C ILE A 176 4.71 -14.47 -32.94
N SER A 177 5.32 -14.42 -31.76
CA SER A 177 6.78 -14.40 -31.59
C SER A 177 7.52 -15.53 -32.30
N PRO A 178 7.08 -16.82 -32.27
CA PRO A 178 7.77 -17.89 -32.98
C PRO A 178 7.77 -17.75 -34.50
N LYS A 179 6.85 -16.94 -35.05
CA LYS A 179 6.69 -16.69 -36.49
C LYS A 179 7.45 -15.45 -36.95
N LEU A 180 7.97 -14.65 -36.03
CA LEU A 180 8.72 -13.43 -36.33
C LEU A 180 10.22 -13.66 -36.17
N ARG A 181 11.04 -13.17 -37.12
CA ARG A 181 12.50 -13.17 -36.98
C ARG A 181 12.96 -12.29 -35.83
N THR A 182 12.22 -11.21 -35.52
CA THR A 182 12.49 -10.34 -34.37
C THR A 182 11.71 -10.73 -33.11
N GLY A 183 10.99 -11.85 -33.12
CA GLY A 183 10.10 -12.25 -32.03
C GLY A 183 10.79 -12.36 -30.66
N ALA A 184 11.99 -12.94 -30.60
CA ALA A 184 12.77 -13.05 -29.36
C ALA A 184 13.26 -11.67 -28.87
N TYR A 185 13.68 -10.81 -29.79
CA TYR A 185 14.10 -9.44 -29.49
C TYR A 185 12.93 -8.60 -28.95
N LEU A 186 11.73 -8.72 -29.53
CA LEU A 186 10.53 -8.04 -29.05
C LEU A 186 10.14 -8.50 -27.65
N ILE A 187 10.17 -9.81 -27.37
CA ILE A 187 9.93 -10.34 -26.01
C ILE A 187 10.94 -9.73 -25.02
N GLN A 188 12.22 -9.72 -25.37
CA GLN A 188 13.26 -9.19 -24.51
C GLN A 188 13.02 -7.69 -24.22
N LYS A 189 12.72 -6.89 -25.24
CA LYS A 189 12.42 -5.47 -25.07
C LYS A 189 11.16 -5.23 -24.22
N THR A 190 10.12 -6.04 -24.36
CA THR A 190 8.94 -5.98 -23.49
C THR A 190 9.30 -6.28 -22.04
N GLN A 191 10.17 -7.26 -21.78
CA GLN A 191 10.64 -7.55 -20.42
C GLN A 191 11.44 -6.39 -19.83
N TRP A 192 12.36 -5.77 -20.59
CA TRP A 192 13.08 -4.58 -20.14
C TRP A 192 12.13 -3.42 -19.81
N ALA A 193 11.13 -3.17 -20.65
CA ALA A 193 10.11 -2.16 -20.39
C ALA A 193 9.33 -2.46 -19.10
N LEU A 194 8.95 -3.72 -18.87
CA LEU A 194 8.25 -4.14 -17.66
C LEU A 194 9.12 -4.01 -16.41
N THR A 195 10.40 -4.39 -16.49
CA THR A 195 11.37 -4.22 -15.40
C THR A 195 11.56 -2.74 -15.08
N GLY A 196 11.73 -1.89 -16.09
CA GLY A 196 11.81 -0.44 -15.92
C GLY A 196 10.56 0.14 -15.26
N PHE A 197 9.38 -0.30 -15.68
CA PHE A 197 8.11 0.09 -15.08
C PHE A 197 8.06 -0.24 -13.59
N PHE A 198 8.37 -1.49 -13.20
CA PHE A 198 8.34 -1.90 -11.78
C PHE A 198 9.41 -1.22 -10.95
N PHE A 199 10.57 -0.93 -11.53
CA PHE A 199 11.60 -0.15 -10.86
C PHE A 199 11.11 1.27 -10.53
N ILE A 200 10.53 1.97 -11.52
CA ILE A 200 9.99 3.32 -11.32
C ILE A 200 8.79 3.30 -10.36
N PHE A 201 7.89 2.33 -10.51
CA PHE A 201 6.78 2.12 -9.59
C PHE A 201 7.27 1.90 -8.15
N GLY A 202 8.30 1.08 -7.96
CA GLY A 202 8.95 0.87 -6.67
C GLY A 202 9.50 2.18 -6.10
N MET A 203 10.25 2.95 -6.89
CA MET A 203 10.76 4.26 -6.45
C MET A 203 9.64 5.19 -5.99
N PHE A 204 8.54 5.29 -6.76
CA PHE A 204 7.40 6.09 -6.35
C PHE A 204 6.69 5.52 -5.12
N ALA A 205 6.53 4.21 -5.01
CA ALA A 205 5.93 3.58 -3.83
C ALA A 205 6.72 3.92 -2.56
N PHE A 206 8.05 3.84 -2.59
CA PHE A 206 8.92 4.22 -1.47
C PHE A 206 8.87 5.72 -1.14
N LEU A 207 8.57 6.57 -2.12
CA LEU A 207 8.46 8.02 -1.92
C LEU A 207 7.07 8.43 -1.42
N PHE A 208 6.00 7.90 -1.99
CA PHE A 208 4.63 8.32 -1.71
C PHE A 208 4.03 7.62 -0.50
N ILE A 209 4.24 6.30 -0.31
CA ILE A 209 3.62 5.58 0.80
C ILE A 209 3.94 6.22 2.17
N PRO A 210 5.18 6.67 2.45
CA PRO A 210 5.46 7.38 3.70
C PRO A 210 4.86 8.79 3.80
N LEU A 211 4.45 9.41 2.69
CA LEU A 211 3.85 10.75 2.70
C LEU A 211 2.36 10.73 3.03
N PHE A 212 1.71 9.56 2.95
CA PHE A 212 0.31 9.38 3.25
C PHE A 212 0.10 8.81 4.65
N GLU A 213 -1.08 9.07 5.22
CA GLU A 213 -1.52 8.47 6.48
C GLU A 213 -1.67 6.94 6.34
N GLN A 214 -1.44 6.22 7.44
CA GLN A 214 -1.39 4.75 7.44
C GLN A 214 -2.73 4.10 7.00
N ASP A 215 -3.85 4.77 7.25
CA ASP A 215 -5.19 4.28 6.95
C ASP A 215 -5.61 4.49 5.47
N VAL A 216 -4.90 5.35 4.73
CA VAL A 216 -5.16 5.62 3.30
C VAL A 216 -4.13 5.00 2.37
N VAL A 217 -3.29 4.09 2.87
CA VAL A 217 -2.26 3.38 2.08
C VAL A 217 -2.82 2.74 0.81
N PHE A 218 -4.07 2.25 0.82
CA PHE A 218 -4.76 1.76 -0.38
C PHE A 218 -4.71 2.76 -1.55
N PHE A 219 -5.01 4.04 -1.28
CA PHE A 219 -5.09 5.08 -2.30
C PHE A 219 -3.72 5.57 -2.77
N SER A 220 -2.68 5.43 -1.93
CA SER A 220 -1.31 5.86 -2.28
C SER A 220 -0.71 5.11 -3.48
N SER A 221 -1.19 3.89 -3.75
CA SER A 221 -0.72 3.05 -4.86
C SER A 221 -1.17 3.55 -6.24
N ILE A 222 -2.31 4.25 -6.31
CA ILE A 222 -2.91 4.76 -7.55
C ILE A 222 -2.02 5.81 -8.23
N PRO A 223 -1.60 6.90 -7.56
CA PRO A 223 -0.72 7.90 -8.17
C PRO A 223 0.65 7.30 -8.52
N CYS A 224 1.18 6.38 -7.72
CA CYS A 224 2.42 5.68 -8.03
C CYS A 224 2.34 4.95 -9.37
N LEU A 225 1.21 4.29 -9.63
CA LEU A 225 0.99 3.53 -10.85
C LEU A 225 0.83 4.43 -12.08
N ILE A 226 0.07 5.52 -11.94
CA ILE A 226 -0.13 6.50 -13.02
C ILE A 226 1.22 7.15 -13.38
N LEU A 227 1.98 7.61 -12.40
CA LEU A 227 3.29 8.22 -12.62
C LEU A 227 4.29 7.24 -13.22
N ALA A 228 4.32 5.99 -12.75
CA ALA A 228 5.16 4.95 -13.34
C ALA A 228 4.80 4.67 -14.80
N ALA A 229 3.50 4.65 -15.13
CA ALA A 229 3.04 4.45 -16.51
C ALA A 229 3.45 5.61 -17.43
N ILE A 230 3.28 6.85 -16.97
CA ILE A 230 3.70 8.06 -17.71
C ILE A 230 5.21 8.05 -17.92
N ALA A 231 6.00 7.86 -16.85
CA ALA A 231 7.46 7.86 -16.93
C ALA A 231 7.98 6.75 -17.86
N THR A 232 7.44 5.54 -17.74
CA THR A 232 7.81 4.42 -18.61
C THR A 232 7.43 4.71 -20.07
N SER A 233 6.26 5.29 -20.32
CA SER A 233 5.83 5.69 -21.67
C SER A 233 6.79 6.69 -22.29
N ILE A 234 7.26 7.69 -21.52
CA ILE A 234 8.26 8.66 -21.99
C ILE A 234 9.57 7.94 -22.35
N VAL A 235 10.08 7.07 -21.48
CA VAL A 235 11.33 6.32 -21.73
C VAL A 235 11.21 5.44 -22.97
N ILE A 236 10.09 4.72 -23.14
CA ILE A 236 9.84 3.90 -24.33
C ILE A 236 9.77 4.78 -25.57
N ASN A 237 9.09 5.93 -25.51
CA ASN A 237 8.98 6.85 -26.64
C ASN A 237 10.33 7.45 -27.03
N MET A 238 11.20 7.73 -26.06
CA MET A 238 12.57 8.20 -26.30
C MET A 238 13.42 7.11 -26.97
N GLU A 239 13.37 5.88 -26.46
CA GLU A 239 14.08 4.73 -27.07
C GLU A 239 13.54 4.42 -28.48
N ALA A 240 12.22 4.45 -28.69
CA ALA A 240 11.61 4.24 -30.00
C ALA A 240 11.98 5.34 -31.00
N SER A 241 12.12 6.59 -30.52
CA SER A 241 12.59 7.72 -31.34
C SER A 241 14.07 7.57 -31.69
N ARG A 242 14.90 7.13 -30.73
CA ARG A 242 16.33 6.84 -30.93
C ARG A 242 16.57 5.73 -31.97
N ILE A 243 15.74 4.69 -31.98
CA ILE A 243 15.84 3.56 -32.91
C ILE A 243 15.20 3.90 -34.29
N GLY A 244 14.56 5.07 -34.43
CA GLY A 244 13.91 5.48 -35.68
C GLY A 244 12.62 4.72 -36.00
N VAL A 245 12.08 3.96 -35.04
CA VAL A 245 10.85 3.17 -35.18
C VAL A 245 9.65 4.05 -35.48
N ARG A 246 9.63 5.28 -34.95
CA ARG A 246 8.56 6.26 -35.24
C ARG A 246 8.52 6.67 -36.72
N VAL A 247 9.69 6.86 -37.32
CA VAL A 247 9.83 7.16 -38.76
C VAL A 247 9.44 5.94 -39.59
N LEU A 248 9.83 4.75 -39.14
CA LEU A 248 9.46 3.49 -39.80
C LEU A 248 7.96 3.24 -39.74
N SER A 249 7.33 3.37 -38.57
CA SER A 249 5.89 3.19 -38.35
C SER A 249 5.08 4.21 -39.13
N LYS A 250 5.58 5.46 -39.25
CA LYS A 250 4.96 6.49 -40.09
C LYS A 250 5.10 6.17 -41.58
N ALA A 251 6.25 5.65 -42.01
CA ALA A 251 6.45 5.19 -43.39
C ALA A 251 5.58 3.97 -43.75
N ILE A 252 5.44 3.01 -42.82
CA ILE A 252 4.59 1.83 -42.97
C ILE A 252 3.12 2.23 -42.98
N SER A 253 2.68 3.10 -42.05
CA SER A 253 1.31 3.64 -42.04
C SER A 253 1.00 4.38 -43.35
N ASN A 254 1.94 5.19 -43.86
CA ASN A 254 1.78 5.87 -45.13
C ASN A 254 1.72 4.88 -46.31
N PHE A 255 2.43 3.75 -46.26
CA PHE A 255 2.39 2.71 -47.28
C PHE A 255 1.01 2.02 -47.32
N PHE A 256 0.49 1.60 -46.16
CA PHE A 256 -0.83 0.98 -46.04
C PHE A 256 -2.01 1.95 -46.26
N HIS A 257 -1.83 3.25 -46.03
CA HIS A 257 -2.83 4.26 -46.41
C HIS A 257 -2.79 4.58 -47.90
N LYS A 258 -1.62 4.59 -48.54
CA LYS A 258 -1.52 4.74 -50.00
C LYS A 258 -2.21 3.61 -50.77
N GLU A 259 -2.10 2.38 -50.26
CA GLU A 259 -2.74 1.20 -50.88
C GLU A 259 -4.27 1.23 -50.76
N LYS A 260 -4.83 2.02 -49.83
CA LYS A 260 -6.27 2.25 -49.66
C LYS A 260 -6.83 3.36 -50.56
N GLU A 261 -5.99 4.27 -51.05
CA GLU A 261 -6.39 5.36 -51.95
C GLU A 261 -6.17 5.02 -53.44
N SER A 262 -5.52 3.89 -53.74
CA SER A 262 -5.25 3.42 -55.11
C SER A 262 -6.12 2.26 -55.59
N VAL A 263 -7.26 2.01 -54.93
CA VAL A 263 -8.32 1.08 -55.38
C VAL A 263 -9.60 1.87 -55.61
#